data_AF-A0A3D5DLB4-F1
#
_entry.id   AF-A0A3D5DLB4-F1
#
_cell.length_a   1.000
_cell.length_b   1.000
_cell.length_c   1.000
_cell.angle_alpha   90.00
_cell.angle_beta   90.00
_cell.angle_gamma   90.00
#
_symmetry.space_group_name_H-M   'P 1'
#
loop_
_entity.id
_entity.type
_entity.pdbx_description
1 polymer ?
#
loop_
_entity_poly.entity_id
_entity_poly.type
_entity_poly.pdbx_seq_one_letter_code
_entity_poly.pdbx_strand_id
1 'polypeptide(L)'
;GQPRVLVFDDDHYYLGGVLAELLAGEGYQVQLVTPAAHVSAWTANTLELVKIRQRVMRAGVVVQPNRAVVRLTGAGAITGCVFTGEQEAAEADAVVLVTARLPAGELYAELHARAPEWADAGITSATAVGDAWAPATIAAAVWSGRRYAEELDAPAPDGPVPFRRELTALAPRGSPAPG
;
A
#
# COMPACT_ATOMS: atom_id res chain seq x y z
N GLY A 1 -15.70 -28.53 11.97
CA GLY A 1 -15.84 -27.14 12.43
C GLY A 1 -15.86 -26.24 11.21
N GLN A 2 -16.28 -24.98 11.38
CA GLN A 2 -16.18 -23.97 10.32
C GLN A 2 -14.69 -23.65 10.07
N PRO A 3 -14.19 -23.60 8.81
CA PRO A 3 -12.77 -23.41 8.56
C PRO A 3 -12.27 -22.04 9.04
N ARG A 4 -11.04 -22.00 9.56
CA ARG A 4 -10.39 -20.84 10.14
C ARG A 4 -9.45 -20.18 9.14
N VAL A 5 -9.57 -18.86 8.97
CA VAL A 5 -8.71 -18.08 8.10
C VAL A 5 -8.04 -16.98 8.91
N LEU A 6 -6.71 -16.93 8.86
CA LEU A 6 -5.94 -15.82 9.39
C LEU A 6 -5.65 -14.82 8.26
N VAL A 7 -6.09 -13.58 8.42
CA VAL A 7 -5.71 -12.47 7.54
C VAL A 7 -4.59 -11.69 8.20
N PHE A 8 -3.42 -11.64 7.59
CA PHE A 8 -2.32 -10.80 8.05
C PHE A 8 -2.31 -9.50 7.25
N ASP A 9 -2.63 -8.39 7.93
CA ASP A 9 -2.71 -7.05 7.34
C ASP A 9 -1.50 -6.20 7.77
N ASP A 10 -0.53 -6.11 6.85
CA ASP A 10 0.64 -5.22 6.89
C ASP A 10 0.60 -4.16 5.77
N ASP A 11 -0.52 -4.07 5.04
CA ASP A 11 -0.81 -2.99 4.08
C ASP A 11 -1.37 -1.75 4.80
N HIS A 12 -2.15 -1.98 5.87
CA HIS A 12 -2.75 -0.98 6.74
C HIS A 12 -3.75 -0.03 6.09
N TYR A 13 -4.05 -0.14 4.79
CA TYR A 13 -5.04 0.67 4.13
C TYR A 13 -6.42 0.00 4.18
N TYR A 14 -7.02 -0.39 3.07
CA TYR A 14 -8.39 -0.92 3.06
C TYR A 14 -8.43 -2.44 2.84
N LEU A 15 -7.44 -3.01 2.17
CA LEU A 15 -7.57 -4.33 1.57
C LEU A 15 -7.68 -5.44 2.62
N GLY A 16 -6.91 -5.37 3.71
CA GLY A 16 -6.96 -6.35 4.80
C GLY A 16 -8.34 -6.40 5.46
N GLY A 17 -8.91 -5.24 5.79
CA GLY A 17 -10.25 -5.13 6.36
C GLY A 17 -11.35 -5.62 5.41
N VAL A 18 -11.27 -5.27 4.12
CA VAL A 18 -12.24 -5.72 3.10
C VAL A 18 -12.22 -7.24 2.93
N LEU A 19 -11.03 -7.85 2.83
CA LEU A 19 -10.91 -9.30 2.68
C LEU A 19 -11.38 -10.05 3.93
N ALA A 20 -11.09 -9.53 5.12
CA ALA A 20 -11.58 -10.13 6.36
C ALA A 20 -13.11 -10.08 6.48
N GLU A 21 -13.74 -8.96 6.11
CA GLU A 21 -15.20 -8.85 6.08
C GLU A 21 -15.82 -9.80 5.04
N LEU A 22 -15.24 -9.89 3.84
CA LEU A 22 -15.67 -10.82 2.80
C LEU A 22 -15.64 -12.27 3.31
N LEU A 23 -14.50 -12.72 3.84
CA LEU A 23 -14.33 -14.09 4.32
C LEU A 23 -15.29 -14.41 5.47
N ALA A 24 -15.54 -13.46 6.38
CA ALA A 24 -16.52 -13.67 7.43
C ALA A 24 -17.95 -13.80 6.86
N GLY A 25 -18.29 -13.00 5.84
CA GLY A 25 -19.57 -13.10 5.12
C GLY A 25 -19.76 -14.42 4.36
N GLU A 26 -18.68 -15.01 3.86
CA GLU A 26 -18.66 -16.34 3.22
C GLU A 26 -18.69 -17.50 4.25
N GLY A 27 -18.78 -17.18 5.55
CA GLY A 27 -18.90 -18.18 6.60
C GLY A 27 -17.57 -18.83 6.99
N TYR A 28 -16.46 -18.10 6.96
CA TYR A 28 -15.22 -18.51 7.61
C TYR A 28 -15.09 -17.94 9.03
N GLN A 29 -14.37 -18.63 9.90
CA GLN A 29 -13.93 -18.04 11.18
C GLN A 29 -12.67 -17.22 10.93
N VAL A 30 -12.79 -15.90 10.99
CA VAL A 30 -11.70 -14.99 10.57
C VAL A 30 -11.01 -14.36 11.77
N GLN A 31 -9.68 -14.50 11.82
CA GLN A 31 -8.81 -13.70 12.68
C GLN A 31 -7.99 -12.75 11.82
N LEU A 32 -8.09 -11.44 12.06
CA LEU A 32 -7.24 -10.44 11.43
C LEU A 32 -6.12 -10.05 12.39
N VAL A 33 -4.87 -10.29 11.98
CA VAL A 33 -3.66 -9.90 12.71
C VAL A 33 -3.04 -8.70 11.99
N THR A 34 -2.72 -7.64 12.74
CA THR A 34 -2.05 -6.46 12.18
C THR A 34 -1.07 -5.83 13.17
N PRO A 35 0.12 -5.38 12.71
CA PRO A 35 1.07 -4.65 13.55
C PRO A 35 0.54 -3.31 14.05
N ALA A 36 -0.40 -2.70 13.32
CA ALA A 36 -0.99 -1.42 13.69
C ALA A 36 -1.93 -1.55 14.91
N ALA A 37 -2.14 -0.43 15.63
CA ALA A 37 -3.10 -0.37 16.73
C ALA A 37 -4.57 -0.51 16.27
N HIS A 38 -4.82 -0.30 14.97
CA HIS A 38 -6.13 -0.40 14.36
C HIS A 38 -6.06 -1.16 13.05
N VAL A 39 -7.08 -1.99 12.78
CA VAL A 39 -7.34 -2.47 11.42
C VAL A 39 -7.52 -1.27 10.49
N SER A 40 -6.93 -1.33 9.31
CA SER A 40 -7.03 -0.25 8.32
C SER A 40 -6.57 1.12 8.83
N ALA A 41 -5.47 1.17 9.60
CA ALA A 41 -5.01 2.38 10.29
C ALA A 41 -4.89 3.62 9.38
N TRP A 42 -4.46 3.47 8.12
CA TRP A 42 -4.29 4.61 7.21
C TRP A 42 -5.63 5.30 6.88
N THR A 43 -6.75 4.59 7.01
CA THR A 43 -8.10 5.12 6.77
C THR A 43 -8.56 6.16 7.80
N ALA A 44 -7.73 6.45 8.82
CA ALA A 44 -7.87 7.67 9.62
C ALA A 44 -7.82 8.93 8.73
N ASN A 45 -6.97 8.91 7.69
CA ASN A 45 -6.82 10.00 6.73
C ASN A 45 -8.00 10.13 5.77
N THR A 46 -8.85 9.10 5.67
CA THR A 46 -10.05 9.09 4.82
C THR A 46 -11.34 9.17 5.62
N LEU A 47 -11.26 9.32 6.95
CA LEU A 47 -12.38 9.38 7.89
C LEU A 47 -13.22 8.09 7.95
N GLU A 48 -12.66 6.95 7.54
CA GLU A 48 -13.38 5.66 7.47
C GLU A 48 -13.04 4.71 8.63
N LEU A 49 -11.95 4.97 9.35
CA LEU A 49 -11.41 4.10 10.42
C LEU A 49 -12.48 3.54 11.37
N VAL A 50 -13.33 4.42 11.90
CA VAL A 50 -14.38 4.05 12.87
C VAL A 50 -15.43 3.15 12.21
N LYS A 51 -15.86 3.49 10.99
CA LYS A 51 -16.89 2.72 10.27
C LYS A 51 -16.37 1.34 9.87
N ILE A 52 -15.13 1.25 9.41
CA ILE A 52 -14.47 -0.02 9.07
C ILE A 52 -14.36 -0.89 10.32
N ARG A 53 -13.84 -0.36 11.43
CA ARG A 53 -13.74 -1.11 12.68
C ARG A 53 -15.09 -1.67 13.14
N GLN A 54 -16.15 -0.86 13.05
CA GLN A 54 -17.50 -1.32 13.38
C GLN A 54 -17.99 -2.45 12.47
N ARG A 55 -17.76 -2.36 11.15
CA ARG A 55 -18.16 -3.41 10.19
C ARG A 55 -17.41 -4.71 10.44
N VAL A 56 -16.09 -4.65 10.60
CA VAL A 56 -15.25 -5.81 10.90
C VAL A 56 -15.71 -6.50 12.20
N MET A 57 -15.97 -5.75 13.26
CA MET A 57 -16.48 -6.31 14.52
C MET A 57 -17.88 -6.92 14.37
N ARG A 58 -18.79 -6.25 13.65
CA ARG A 58 -20.15 -6.76 13.40
C ARG A 58 -20.17 -8.01 12.53
N ALA A 59 -19.18 -8.17 11.66
CA ALA A 59 -18.99 -9.38 10.85
C ALA A 59 -18.44 -10.57 11.68
N GLY A 60 -18.09 -10.38 12.96
CA GLY A 60 -17.56 -11.44 13.81
C GLY A 60 -16.06 -11.73 13.61
N VAL A 61 -15.35 -10.85 12.89
CA VAL A 61 -13.90 -10.95 12.74
C VAL A 61 -13.21 -10.67 14.08
N VAL A 62 -12.33 -11.58 14.50
CA VAL A 62 -11.48 -11.37 15.68
C VAL A 62 -10.25 -10.56 15.26
N VAL A 63 -10.12 -9.34 15.77
CA VAL A 63 -8.99 -8.45 15.44
C VAL A 63 -7.93 -8.53 16.53
N GLN A 64 -6.69 -8.87 16.14
CA GLN A 64 -5.51 -8.89 16.99
C GLN A 64 -4.53 -7.78 16.54
N PRO A 65 -4.70 -6.54 17.06
CA PRO A 65 -3.82 -5.42 16.74
C PRO A 65 -2.47 -5.55 17.49
N ASN A 66 -1.51 -4.72 17.13
CA ASN A 66 -0.17 -4.66 17.72
C ASN A 66 0.58 -6.01 17.69
N ARG A 67 0.31 -6.83 16.67
CA ARG A 67 1.01 -8.10 16.45
C ARG A 67 1.32 -8.32 14.99
N ALA A 68 2.50 -8.86 14.73
CA ALA A 68 2.93 -9.25 13.39
C ALA A 68 2.93 -10.78 13.25
N VAL A 69 2.69 -11.30 12.04
CA VAL A 69 3.02 -12.70 11.73
C VAL A 69 4.54 -12.79 11.57
N VAL A 70 5.19 -13.65 12.35
CA VAL A 70 6.66 -13.84 12.31
C VAL A 70 7.06 -15.06 11.48
N ARG A 71 6.19 -16.07 11.39
CA ARG A 71 6.45 -17.32 10.65
C ARG A 71 5.14 -18.04 10.34
N LEU A 72 5.05 -18.63 9.15
CA LEU A 72 3.98 -19.56 8.79
C LEU A 72 4.32 -20.99 9.22
N THR A 73 3.31 -21.76 9.59
CA THR A 73 3.45 -23.17 9.99
C THR A 73 2.41 -24.02 9.27
N GLY A 74 2.54 -25.34 9.32
CA GLY A 74 1.53 -26.25 8.75
C GLY A 74 0.17 -26.20 9.46
N ALA A 75 0.06 -25.54 10.61
CA ALA A 75 -1.17 -25.40 11.40
C ALA A 75 -1.66 -23.94 11.51
N GLY A 76 -1.05 -23.00 10.77
CA GLY A 76 -1.39 -21.57 10.82
C GLY A 76 -0.14 -20.68 10.84
N ALA A 77 0.01 -19.85 11.87
CA ALA A 77 1.12 -18.91 11.99
C ALA A 77 1.64 -18.80 13.43
N ILE A 78 2.84 -18.27 13.59
CA ILE A 78 3.34 -17.70 14.85
C ILE A 78 3.22 -16.19 14.72
N THR A 79 2.65 -15.55 15.74
CA THR A 79 2.53 -14.09 15.82
C THR A 79 3.39 -13.55 16.95
N GLY A 80 3.97 -12.35 16.78
CA GLY A 80 4.76 -11.67 17.80
C GLY A 80 4.15 -10.33 18.18
N CYS A 81 4.12 -10.00 19.48
CA CYS A 81 3.83 -8.65 19.94
C CYS A 81 4.88 -7.67 19.40
N VAL A 82 4.44 -6.59 18.75
CA VAL A 82 5.37 -5.61 18.15
C VAL A 82 6.15 -4.79 19.18
N PHE A 83 5.74 -4.84 20.46
CA PHE A 83 6.40 -4.11 21.55
C PHE A 83 7.36 -5.00 22.35
N THR A 84 6.98 -6.25 22.63
CA THR A 84 7.74 -7.14 23.53
C THR A 84 8.45 -8.27 22.80
N GLY A 85 8.08 -8.54 21.54
CA GLY A 85 8.56 -9.70 20.80
C GLY A 85 7.97 -11.04 21.28
N GLU A 86 7.10 -11.03 22.29
CA GLU A 86 6.47 -12.25 22.82
C GLU A 86 5.67 -12.96 21.72
N GLN A 87 5.96 -14.24 21.53
CA GLN A 87 5.40 -15.04 20.44
C GLN A 87 4.28 -15.96 20.92
N GLU A 88 3.28 -16.13 20.09
CA GLU A 88 2.12 -17.00 20.33
C GLU A 88 1.71 -17.69 19.03
N ALA A 89 1.24 -18.93 19.14
CA ALA A 89 0.66 -19.63 18.00
C ALA A 89 -0.73 -19.08 17.66
N ALA A 90 -1.00 -18.88 16.38
CA ALA A 90 -2.31 -18.56 15.85
C ALA A 90 -2.72 -19.67 14.87
N GLU A 91 -3.62 -20.54 15.31
CA GLU A 91 -4.07 -21.68 14.51
C GLU A 91 -5.03 -21.26 13.41
N ALA A 92 -4.78 -21.72 12.19
CA ALA A 92 -5.63 -21.45 11.03
C ALA A 92 -5.50 -22.56 9.99
N ASP A 93 -6.58 -22.79 9.24
CA ASP A 93 -6.58 -23.75 8.13
C ASP A 93 -6.03 -23.11 6.84
N ALA A 94 -6.07 -21.78 6.75
CA ALA A 94 -5.46 -20.98 5.69
C ALA A 94 -4.97 -19.62 6.19
N VAL A 95 -3.97 -19.05 5.51
CA VAL A 95 -3.45 -17.71 5.79
C VAL A 95 -3.52 -16.85 4.54
N VAL A 96 -4.13 -15.67 4.65
CA VAL A 96 -4.18 -14.65 3.60
C VAL A 96 -3.21 -13.54 3.95
N LEU A 97 -2.19 -13.34 3.13
CA LEU A 97 -1.16 -12.32 3.31
C LEU A 97 -1.56 -11.05 2.55
N VAL A 98 -1.80 -9.97 3.30
CA VAL A 98 -2.08 -8.64 2.76
C VAL A 98 -0.97 -7.72 3.25
N THR A 99 0.16 -7.70 2.54
CA THR A 99 1.37 -7.00 2.97
C THR A 99 1.74 -5.88 1.99
N ALA A 100 2.34 -6.22 0.86
CA ALA A 100 2.75 -5.30 -0.17
C ALA A 100 2.63 -5.94 -1.55
N ARG A 101 2.90 -5.15 -2.58
CA ARG A 101 2.89 -5.58 -3.98
C ARG A 101 4.25 -5.34 -4.61
N LEU A 102 4.66 -6.26 -5.49
CA LEU A 102 5.77 -6.05 -6.41
C LEU A 102 5.23 -5.52 -7.74
N PRO A 103 5.94 -4.61 -8.43
CA PRO A 103 5.56 -4.20 -9.77
C PRO A 103 5.66 -5.39 -10.74
N ALA A 104 4.68 -5.51 -11.64
CA ALA A 104 4.77 -6.39 -12.82
C ALA A 104 5.51 -5.64 -13.94
N GLY A 105 6.85 -5.70 -13.89
CA GLY A 105 7.76 -4.90 -14.72
C GLY A 105 8.50 -5.67 -15.81
N GLU A 106 8.16 -6.94 -16.04
CA GLU A 106 8.91 -7.86 -16.90
C GLU A 106 8.99 -7.34 -18.35
N LEU A 107 7.85 -6.98 -18.94
CA LEU A 107 7.80 -6.43 -20.30
C LEU A 107 8.63 -5.15 -20.43
N TYR A 108 8.59 -4.27 -19.42
CA TYR A 108 9.37 -3.03 -19.43
C TYR A 108 10.87 -3.33 -19.44
N ALA A 109 11.33 -4.27 -18.59
CA ALA A 109 12.71 -4.71 -18.54
C ALA A 109 13.17 -5.38 -19.85
N GLU A 110 12.35 -6.27 -20.41
CA GLU A 110 12.62 -6.94 -21.69
C GLU A 110 12.73 -5.96 -22.85
N LEU A 111 11.85 -4.95 -22.91
CA LEU A 111 11.92 -3.88 -23.91
C LEU A 111 13.23 -3.09 -23.78
N HIS A 112 13.65 -2.76 -22.56
CA HIS A 112 14.89 -2.01 -22.31
C HIS A 112 16.15 -2.82 -22.58
N ALA A 113 16.12 -4.14 -22.36
CA ALA A 113 17.22 -5.03 -22.75
C ALA A 113 17.46 -5.02 -24.28
N ARG A 114 16.42 -4.68 -25.06
CA ARG A 114 16.45 -4.55 -26.53
C ARG A 114 16.57 -3.10 -27.01
N ALA A 115 16.97 -2.17 -26.14
CA ALA A 115 17.17 -0.77 -26.50
C ALA A 115 18.02 -0.52 -27.77
N PRO A 116 19.08 -1.32 -28.07
CA PRO A 116 19.83 -1.16 -29.31
C PRO A 116 19.01 -1.37 -30.60
N GLU A 117 17.89 -2.09 -30.55
CA GLU A 117 17.03 -2.39 -31.69
C GLU A 117 15.95 -1.32 -31.94
N TRP A 118 15.79 -0.36 -31.01
CA TRP A 118 14.66 0.56 -31.02
C TRP A 118 14.62 1.48 -32.23
N ALA A 119 15.78 1.97 -32.67
CA ALA A 119 15.88 2.87 -33.83
C ALA A 119 15.37 2.21 -35.11
N ASP A 120 15.75 0.95 -35.36
CA ASP A 120 15.31 0.17 -36.51
C ASP A 120 13.80 -0.15 -36.44
N ALA A 121 13.24 -0.25 -35.23
CA ALA A 121 11.82 -0.47 -34.98
C ALA A 121 10.98 0.83 -34.93
N GLY A 122 11.59 2.01 -35.07
CA GLY A 122 10.90 3.30 -34.97
C GLY A 122 10.43 3.67 -33.55
N ILE A 123 11.03 3.09 -32.51
CA ILE A 123 10.71 3.36 -31.11
C ILE A 123 11.68 4.42 -30.57
N THR A 124 11.15 5.50 -29.99
CA THR A 124 11.97 6.59 -29.40
C THR A 124 12.17 6.42 -27.89
N SER A 125 11.15 5.95 -27.18
CA SER A 125 11.21 5.67 -25.75
C SER A 125 10.14 4.66 -25.32
N ALA A 126 10.35 4.03 -24.18
CA ALA A 126 9.37 3.21 -23.49
C ALA A 126 9.36 3.59 -22.00
N THR A 127 8.19 3.79 -21.41
CA THR A 127 8.07 4.22 -20.00
C THR A 127 6.97 3.42 -19.31
N ALA A 128 7.28 2.80 -18.17
CA ALA A 128 6.27 2.18 -17.32
C ALA A 128 5.55 3.25 -16.48
N VAL A 129 4.23 3.10 -16.32
CA VAL A 129 3.39 4.01 -15.54
C VAL A 129 2.54 3.21 -14.53
N GLY A 130 2.08 3.90 -13.48
CA GLY A 130 1.24 3.32 -12.45
C GLY A 130 1.92 2.20 -11.66
N ASP A 131 1.16 1.17 -11.30
CA ASP A 131 1.64 0.10 -10.41
C ASP A 131 2.72 -0.78 -11.05
N ALA A 132 2.83 -0.80 -12.38
CA ALA A 132 3.93 -1.47 -13.09
C ALA A 132 5.28 -0.74 -12.88
N TRP A 133 5.24 0.53 -12.49
CA TRP A 133 6.42 1.30 -12.08
C TRP A 133 6.63 1.22 -10.56
N ALA A 134 5.60 1.57 -9.79
CA ALA A 134 5.64 1.54 -8.33
C ALA A 134 4.21 1.38 -7.78
N PRO A 135 3.86 0.22 -7.18
CA PRO A 135 2.53 -0.02 -6.63
C PRO A 135 2.13 1.01 -5.57
N ALA A 136 0.99 1.66 -5.77
CA ALA A 136 0.49 2.71 -4.89
C ALA A 136 -1.05 2.76 -4.87
N THR A 137 -1.63 3.88 -4.44
CA THR A 137 -3.08 4.07 -4.51
C THR A 137 -3.54 4.21 -5.96
N ILE A 138 -4.84 3.96 -6.20
CA ILE A 138 -5.47 4.17 -7.51
C ILE A 138 -5.23 5.61 -8.00
N ALA A 139 -5.29 6.60 -7.10
CA ALA A 139 -5.02 8.00 -7.42
C ALA A 139 -3.60 8.22 -7.96
N ALA A 140 -2.59 7.55 -7.39
CA ALA A 140 -1.21 7.63 -7.86
C ALA A 140 -1.04 7.00 -9.26
N ALA A 141 -1.74 5.89 -9.53
CA ALA A 141 -1.72 5.27 -10.86
C ALA A 141 -2.37 6.17 -11.93
N VAL A 142 -3.53 6.77 -11.62
CA VAL A 142 -4.20 7.74 -12.51
C VAL A 142 -3.31 8.96 -12.75
N TRP A 143 -2.70 9.50 -11.70
CA TRP A 143 -1.76 10.62 -11.80
C TRP A 143 -0.55 10.27 -12.67
N SER A 144 0.04 9.09 -12.48
CA SER A 144 1.21 8.64 -13.25
C SER A 144 0.91 8.54 -14.75
N GLY A 145 -0.25 7.97 -15.12
CA GLY A 145 -0.67 7.91 -16.52
C GLY A 145 -0.92 9.29 -17.12
N ARG A 146 -1.57 10.20 -16.37
CA ARG A 146 -1.77 11.58 -16.81
C ARG A 146 -0.44 12.31 -16.99
N ARG A 147 0.46 12.19 -16.03
CA ARG A 147 1.77 12.84 -16.08
C ARG A 147 2.53 12.45 -17.34
N TYR A 148 2.59 11.16 -17.65
CA TYR A 148 3.24 10.69 -18.88
C TYR A 148 2.63 11.34 -20.13
N ALA A 149 1.30 11.42 -20.23
CA ALA A 149 0.64 12.02 -21.39
C ALA A 149 0.93 13.53 -21.54
N GLU A 150 1.02 14.27 -20.45
CA GLU A 150 1.30 15.72 -20.47
C GLU A 150 2.80 16.02 -20.69
N GLU A 151 3.69 15.10 -20.30
CA GLU A 151 5.14 15.22 -20.47
C GLU A 151 5.63 14.66 -21.81
N LEU A 152 4.81 13.90 -22.54
CA LEU A 152 5.16 13.37 -23.86
C LEU A 152 5.40 14.53 -24.85
N ASP A 153 6.55 14.50 -25.52
CA ASP A 153 7.04 15.55 -26.43
C ASP A 153 7.24 16.95 -25.80
N ALA A 154 7.05 17.09 -24.48
CA ALA A 154 7.34 18.32 -23.77
C ALA A 154 8.87 18.51 -23.63
N PRO A 155 9.37 19.76 -23.64
CA PRO A 155 10.78 20.03 -23.35
C PRO A 155 11.11 19.57 -21.93
N ALA A 156 12.36 19.13 -21.73
CA ALA A 156 12.85 18.77 -20.40
C ALA A 156 12.73 19.99 -19.45
N PRO A 157 12.42 19.78 -18.16
CA PRO A 157 12.37 20.88 -17.20
C PRO A 157 13.73 21.59 -17.09
N ASP A 158 13.72 22.92 -16.99
CA ASP A 158 14.92 23.76 -16.84
C ASP A 158 15.67 23.56 -15.50
N GLY A 159 15.22 22.64 -14.65
CA GLY A 159 15.80 22.39 -13.33
C GLY A 159 15.19 21.20 -12.60
N PRO A 160 15.65 20.92 -11.36
CA PRO A 160 15.32 19.69 -10.65
C PRO A 160 13.89 19.65 -10.08
N VAL A 161 13.17 20.79 -10.07
CA VAL A 161 11.79 20.86 -9.55
C VAL A 161 10.83 20.95 -10.74
N PRO A 162 10.03 19.89 -11.02
CA PRO A 162 9.19 19.84 -12.21
C PRO A 162 7.84 20.59 -12.06
N PHE A 163 7.73 21.49 -11.08
CA PHE A 163 6.52 22.26 -10.81
C PHE A 163 6.84 23.63 -10.19
N ARG A 164 5.95 24.61 -10.39
CA ARG A 164 6.06 25.90 -9.72
C ARG A 164 5.78 25.73 -8.23
N ARG A 165 6.63 26.30 -7.37
CA ARG A 165 6.47 26.30 -5.92
C ARG A 165 6.56 27.70 -5.36
N GLU A 166 5.79 27.96 -4.32
CA GLU A 166 5.83 29.22 -3.58
C GLU A 166 6.77 29.06 -2.39
N LEU A 167 7.57 30.09 -2.12
CA LEU A 167 8.46 30.15 -0.96
C LEU A 167 8.16 31.43 -0.21
N THR A 168 8.25 31.38 1.12
CA THR A 168 8.05 32.55 1.97
C THR A 168 9.07 33.63 1.60
N ALA A 169 8.60 34.83 1.30
CA ALA A 169 9.48 35.97 1.11
C ALA A 169 10.21 36.30 2.43
N LEU A 170 11.52 36.49 2.35
CA LEU A 170 12.28 36.93 3.51
C LEU A 170 11.87 38.36 3.89
N ALA A 171 11.57 38.59 5.16
CA ALA A 171 11.39 39.94 5.66
C ALA A 171 12.69 40.76 5.49
N PRO A 172 12.60 42.07 5.24
CA PRO A 172 13.77 42.95 5.26
C PRO A 172 14.49 42.86 6.61
N ARG A 173 15.83 42.80 6.58
CA ARG A 173 16.64 42.84 7.81
C ARG A 173 16.31 44.12 8.59
N GLY A 174 15.90 43.97 9.85
CA GLY A 174 15.54 45.09 10.74
C GLY A 174 14.04 45.38 10.86
N SER A 175 13.17 44.59 10.23
CA SER A 175 11.73 44.71 10.46
C SER A 175 11.38 44.35 11.91
N PRO A 176 10.61 45.17 12.64
CA PRO A 176 10.18 44.82 13.99
C PRO A 176 9.34 43.55 13.95
N ALA A 177 9.46 42.70 14.98
CA ALA A 177 8.62 41.52 15.10
C ALA A 177 7.15 41.95 15.19
N PRO A 178 6.21 41.25 14.53
CA PRO A 178 4.80 41.54 14.67
C PRO A 178 4.41 41.33 16.15
N GLY A 179 3.83 42.38 16.75
CA GLY A 179 3.33 42.36 18.13
C GLY A 179 2.01 41.61 18.28
#